data_AF-A0A139M9G4-F1
#
_entry.id   AF-A0A139M9G4-F1
#
_cell.length_a   1.000
_cell.length_b   1.000
_cell.length_c   1.000
_cell.angle_alpha   90.00
_cell.angle_beta   90.00
_cell.angle_gamma   90.00
#
_symmetry.space_group_name_H-M   'P 1'
#
loop_
_entity.id
_entity.type
_entity.pdbx_description
1 polymer ?
#
loop_
_entity_poly.entity_id
_entity_poly.type
_entity_poly.pdbx_seq_one_letter_code
_entity_poly.pdbx_strand_id
1 'polypeptide(L)'
;MIQIIVLALIPILASLPIPCFKLLAVIASCLVLVLEALLAVSNHKDKWRIYHATSKELASEKFTFETTSGIYNKEKLTEDRFALLVDRCENIIKNKE
;
A
#
# COMPACT_ATOMS: atom_id res chain seq x y z
N MET A 1 5.53 7.34 12.81
CA MET A 1 5.54 7.42 14.29
C MET A 1 6.90 7.83 14.83
N ILE A 2 7.97 7.05 14.62
CA ILE A 2 9.34 7.37 15.10
C ILE A 2 9.81 8.77 14.64
N GLN A 3 9.57 9.12 13.38
CA GLN A 3 9.97 10.41 12.81
C GLN A 3 9.34 11.62 13.52
N ILE A 4 8.05 11.54 13.87
CA ILE A 4 7.30 12.62 14.53
C ILE A 4 7.84 12.85 15.95
N ILE A 5 8.19 11.77 16.65
CA ILE A 5 8.75 11.82 18.00
C ILE A 5 10.13 12.50 17.98
N VAL A 6 10.98 12.16 16.99
CA VAL A 6 12.31 12.79 16.82
C VAL A 6 12.18 14.27 16.47
N LEU A 7 11.27 14.63 15.57
CA LEU A 7 10.98 16.03 15.21
C LEU A 7 10.52 16.86 16.42
N ALA A 8 9.65 16.30 17.27
CA ALA A 8 9.17 16.96 18.47
C ALA A 8 10.25 17.14 19.55
N LEU A 9 11.29 16.30 19.54
CA LEU A 9 12.39 16.35 20.50
C LEU A 9 13.45 17.43 20.15
N ILE A 10 13.57 17.81 18.88
CA ILE A 10 14.57 18.80 18.41
C ILE A 10 14.38 20.18 19.07
N PRO A 11 13.17 20.78 19.13
CA PRO A 11 12.95 22.07 19.83
C PRO A 11 13.19 21.99 21.34
N ILE A 12 12.92 20.83 21.95
CA ILE A 12 13.11 20.62 23.39
C ILE A 12 14.60 20.63 23.73
N LEU A 13 15.44 19.96 22.92
CA LEU A 13 16.90 20.03 23.05
C LEU A 13 17.44 21.42 22.67
N ALA A 14 16.76 22.15 21.78
CA ALA A 14 17.15 23.52 21.38
C ALA A 14 17.04 24.53 22.53
N SER A 15 16.12 24.30 23.45
CA SER A 15 15.91 25.14 24.62
C SER A 15 16.99 24.95 25.70
N LEU A 16 17.86 23.94 25.56
CA LEU A 16 18.93 23.64 26.51
C LEU A 16 20.24 24.30 26.03
N PRO A 17 21.00 24.99 26.90
CA PRO A 17 22.21 25.73 26.50
C PRO A 17 23.40 24.77 26.27
N ILE A 18 23.31 23.94 25.23
CA ILE A 18 24.34 22.97 24.86
C ILE A 18 25.27 23.62 23.83
N PRO A 19 26.60 23.66 24.05
CA PRO A 19 27.54 24.06 23.02
C PRO A 19 27.42 23.12 21.80
N CYS A 20 27.42 23.67 20.58
CA CYS A 20 27.25 22.96 19.31
C CYS A 20 25.83 22.45 18.95
N PHE A 21 24.76 22.96 19.60
CA PHE A 21 23.37 22.58 19.28
C PHE A 21 23.01 22.70 17.78
N LYS A 22 23.51 23.75 17.09
CA LYS A 22 23.25 23.96 15.66
C LYS A 22 23.67 22.77 14.79
N LEU A 23 24.84 22.18 15.06
CA LEU A 23 25.34 21.04 14.28
C LEU A 23 24.47 19.80 14.51
N LEU A 24 24.10 19.55 15.77
CA LEU A 24 23.25 18.42 16.14
C LEU A 24 21.85 18.52 15.52
N ALA A 25 21.26 19.71 15.51
CA ALA A 25 19.95 19.95 14.91
C ALA A 25 19.96 19.72 13.40
N VAL A 26 21.03 20.12 12.70
CA VAL A 26 21.20 19.88 11.26
C VAL A 26 21.32 18.38 10.97
N ILE A 27 22.14 17.66 11.75
CA ILE A 27 22.31 16.20 11.59
C ILE A 27 20.98 15.47 11.84
N ALA A 28 20.26 15.83 12.91
CA ALA A 28 18.96 15.24 13.24
C ALA A 28 17.91 15.51 12.14
N SER A 29 17.87 16.73 11.62
CA SER A 29 16.94 17.10 10.54
C SER A 29 17.25 16.35 9.24
N CYS A 30 18.54 16.16 8.93
CA CYS A 30 18.97 15.39 7.76
C CYS A 30 18.58 13.90 7.90
N LEU A 31 18.76 13.31 9.08
CA LEU A 31 18.33 11.94 9.36
C LEU A 31 16.82 11.75 9.22
N VAL A 32 16.04 12.71 9.73
CA VAL A 32 14.58 12.72 9.60
C VAL A 32 14.16 12.72 8.13
N LEU A 33 14.78 13.57 7.29
CA LEU A 33 14.48 13.65 5.86
C LEU A 33 14.76 12.33 5.13
N VAL A 34 15.90 11.68 5.44
CA VAL A 34 16.25 10.37 4.86
C VAL A 34 15.24 9.30 5.26
N LEU A 35 14.81 9.28 6.53
CA LEU A 35 13.79 8.35 7.00
C LEU A 35 12.44 8.58 6.31
N GLU A 36 12.06 9.84 6.07
CA GLU A 36 10.83 10.18 5.34
C GLU A 36 10.87 9.68 3.91
N ALA A 37 11.99 9.88 3.21
CA ALA A 37 12.18 9.39 1.86
C ALA A 37 12.07 7.86 1.80
N LEU A 38 12.67 7.14 2.76
CA LEU A 38 12.57 5.67 2.84
C LEU A 38 11.13 5.21 3.13
N LEU A 39 10.42 5.89 4.02
CA LEU A 39 9.01 5.59 4.32
C LEU A 39 8.12 5.84 3.10
N ALA A 40 8.33 6.94 2.39
CA ALA A 40 7.59 7.26 1.16
C ALA A 40 7.79 6.18 0.10
N VAL A 41 9.03 5.73 -0.12
CA VAL A 41 9.36 4.64 -1.03
C VAL A 41 8.72 3.32 -0.58
N SER A 42 8.76 3.00 0.72
CA SER A 42 8.14 1.77 1.24
C SER A 42 6.63 1.78 1.03
N ASN A 43 5.96 2.90 1.34
CA ASN A 43 4.51 3.04 1.14
C ASN A 43 4.15 2.92 -0.35
N HIS A 44 4.95 3.47 -1.25
CA HIS A 44 4.74 3.31 -2.68
C HIS A 44 4.89 1.85 -3.10
N LYS A 45 5.90 1.13 -2.57
CA LYS A 45 6.10 -0.29 -2.82
C LYS A 45 4.91 -1.13 -2.34
N ASP A 46 4.34 -0.82 -1.18
CA ASP A 46 3.17 -1.55 -0.67
C ASP A 46 1.93 -1.31 -1.51
N LYS A 47 1.64 -0.07 -1.89
CA LYS A 47 0.54 0.25 -2.82
C LYS A 47 0.72 -0.47 -4.16
N TRP A 48 1.93 -0.45 -4.71
CA TRP A 48 2.27 -1.14 -5.95
C TRP A 48 2.10 -2.66 -5.83
N ARG A 49 2.49 -3.25 -4.71
CA ARG A 49 2.32 -4.69 -4.45
C ARG A 49 0.84 -5.08 -4.39
N ILE A 50 0.00 -4.31 -3.69
CA ILE A 50 -1.45 -4.55 -3.61
C ILE A 50 -2.07 -4.43 -5.00
N TYR A 51 -1.70 -3.39 -5.76
CA TYR A 51 -2.16 -3.22 -7.13
C TYR A 51 -1.81 -4.42 -8.02
N HIS A 52 -0.55 -4.86 -8.01
CA HIS A 52 -0.13 -6.02 -8.80
C HIS A 52 -0.82 -7.32 -8.39
N ALA A 53 -1.01 -7.53 -7.08
CA ALA A 53 -1.71 -8.71 -6.59
C ALA A 53 -3.18 -8.72 -7.05
N THR A 54 -3.86 -7.57 -6.97
CA THR A 54 -5.26 -7.40 -7.41
C THR A 54 -5.38 -7.58 -8.92
N SER A 55 -4.48 -6.99 -9.70
CA SER A 55 -4.43 -7.14 -11.15
C SER A 55 -4.24 -8.59 -11.59
N LYS A 56 -3.35 -9.34 -10.92
CA LYS A 56 -3.15 -10.78 -11.20
C LYS A 56 -4.39 -11.60 -10.89
N GLU A 57 -5.07 -11.29 -9.78
CA GLU A 57 -6.29 -11.99 -9.38
C GLU A 57 -7.43 -11.74 -10.38
N LEU A 58 -7.67 -10.48 -10.76
CA LEU A 58 -8.63 -10.11 -11.80
C LEU A 58 -8.30 -10.77 -13.15
N ALA A 59 -7.02 -10.80 -13.54
CA ALA A 59 -6.60 -11.48 -14.76
C ALA A 59 -6.89 -12.98 -14.71
N SER A 60 -6.61 -13.64 -13.57
CA SER A 60 -6.91 -15.07 -13.40
C SER A 60 -8.42 -15.36 -13.45
N GLU A 61 -9.25 -14.48 -12.89
CA GLU A 61 -10.70 -14.58 -12.95
C GLU A 61 -11.20 -14.45 -14.39
N LYS A 62 -10.66 -13.48 -15.15
CA LYS A 62 -10.94 -13.31 -16.59
C LYS A 62 -10.61 -14.57 -17.39
N PHE A 63 -9.42 -15.16 -17.19
CA PHE A 63 -9.05 -16.40 -17.88
C PHE A 63 -9.97 -17.57 -17.50
N THR A 64 -10.41 -17.65 -16.25
CA THR A 64 -11.36 -18.67 -15.79
C THR A 64 -12.71 -18.52 -16.50
N PHE A 65 -13.19 -17.29 -16.67
CA PHE A 65 -14.39 -16.98 -17.45
C PHE A 65 -14.26 -17.34 -18.94
N GLU A 66 -13.16 -16.94 -19.59
CA GLU A 66 -12.93 -17.22 -21.02
C GLU A 66 -12.79 -18.72 -21.30
N THR A 67 -12.06 -19.44 -20.46
CA THR A 67 -11.91 -20.91 -20.56
C THR A 67 -13.17 -21.67 -20.15
N THR A 68 -14.23 -20.98 -19.70
CA THR A 68 -15.49 -21.58 -19.24
C THR A 68 -15.24 -22.65 -18.17
N SER A 69 -14.16 -22.49 -17.41
CA SER A 69 -13.72 -23.45 -16.40
C SER A 69 -14.27 -23.09 -15.02
N GLY A 70 -14.27 -24.06 -14.11
CA GLY A 70 -14.75 -23.87 -12.74
C GLY A 70 -16.23 -23.48 -12.67
N ILE A 71 -16.49 -22.36 -11.98
CA ILE A 71 -17.85 -21.87 -11.67
C ILE A 71 -18.56 -21.29 -12.90
N TYR A 72 -17.84 -20.96 -13.97
CA TYR A 72 -18.41 -20.42 -15.21
C TYR A 72 -18.83 -21.51 -16.21
N ASN A 73 -18.73 -22.79 -15.83
CA ASN A 73 -19.12 -23.90 -16.68
C ASN A 73 -20.64 -23.83 -16.98
N LYS A 74 -20.97 -23.83 -18.28
CA LYS A 74 -22.33 -23.73 -18.82
C LYS A 74 -23.27 -24.85 -18.33
N GLU A 75 -22.76 -26.01 -17.96
CA GLU A 75 -23.59 -27.13 -17.46
C GLU A 75 -24.03 -26.96 -16.00
N LYS A 76 -23.31 -26.14 -15.22
CA LYS A 76 -23.61 -25.91 -13.79
C LYS A 76 -24.27 -24.56 -13.49
N LEU A 77 -24.36 -23.67 -14.47
CA LEU A 77 -24.79 -22.30 -14.22
C LEU A 77 -26.25 -22.05 -14.62
N THR A 78 -27.06 -21.76 -13.60
CA THR A 78 -28.48 -21.37 -13.72
C THR A 78 -28.65 -19.86 -13.95
N GLU A 79 -27.63 -19.05 -13.63
CA GLU A 79 -27.63 -17.58 -13.75
C GLU A 79 -26.77 -17.07 -14.92
N ASP A 80 -26.85 -15.76 -15.18
CA ASP A 80 -26.08 -15.12 -16.26
C ASP A 80 -24.58 -15.11 -15.93
N ARG A 81 -23.76 -15.76 -16.78
CA ARG A 81 -22.31 -15.93 -16.58
C ARG A 81 -21.59 -14.60 -16.40
N PHE A 82 -22.06 -13.56 -17.09
CA PHE A 82 -21.43 -12.25 -17.03
C PHE A 82 -21.74 -11.54 -15.69
N ALA A 83 -22.96 -11.67 -15.17
CA ALA A 83 -23.33 -11.09 -13.88
C ALA A 83 -22.48 -11.66 -12.74
N LEU A 84 -22.23 -12.98 -12.75
CA LEU A 84 -21.35 -13.64 -11.78
C LEU A 84 -19.89 -13.15 -11.90
N LEU A 85 -19.39 -12.87 -13.10
CA LEU A 85 -18.06 -12.29 -13.29
C LEU A 85 -17.97 -10.90 -12.66
N VAL A 86 -18.98 -10.06 -12.89
CA VAL A 86 -19.02 -8.70 -12.35
C VAL A 86 -19.05 -8.73 -10.81
N ASP A 87 -19.93 -9.53 -10.21
CA ASP A 87 -20.03 -9.65 -8.75
C ASP A 87 -18.69 -10.08 -8.11
N ARG A 88 -18.01 -11.05 -8.72
CA ARG A 88 -16.69 -11.49 -8.24
C ARG A 88 -15.61 -10.42 -8.41
N CYS A 89 -15.60 -9.69 -9.53
CA CYS A 89 -14.67 -8.58 -9.71
C CYS A 89 -14.91 -7.48 -8.66
N GLU A 90 -16.17 -7.13 -8.39
CA GLU A 90 -16.52 -6.17 -7.34
C GLU A 90 -16.08 -6.64 -5.95
N ASN A 91 -16.26 -7.92 -5.63
CA ASN A 91 -15.83 -8.49 -4.36
C ASN A 91 -14.29 -8.49 -4.21
N ILE A 92 -13.54 -8.79 -5.28
CA ILE A 92 -12.07 -8.73 -5.27
C ILE A 92 -11.58 -7.29 -5.02
N ILE A 93 -12.24 -6.30 -5.63
CA ILE A 93 -11.90 -4.88 -5.47
C ILE A 93 -12.23 -4.41 -4.05
N LYS A 94 -13.46 -4.66 -3.56
CA LYS A 94 -13.91 -4.26 -2.21
C LYS A 94 -13.05 -4.85 -1.09
N ASN A 95 -12.55 -6.07 -1.25
CA ASN A 95 -11.74 -6.72 -0.21
C ASN A 95 -10.29 -6.18 -0.12
N LYS A 96 -9.87 -5.33 -1.06
CA LYS A 96 -8.51 -4.76 -1.10
C LYS A 96 -8.44 -3.24 -1.05
N GLU A 97 -9.59 -2.57 -0.91
CA GLU A 97 -9.71 -1.18 -0.45
C GLU A 97 -9.52 -1.08 1.06
#